data_AF-A0A7V0VZA3-F1
#
_entry.id   AF-A0A7V0VZA3-F1
#
_cell.length_a   1.000
_cell.length_b   1.000
_cell.length_c   1.000
_cell.angle_alpha   90.00
_cell.angle_beta   90.00
_cell.angle_gamma   90.00
#
_symmetry.space_group_name_H-M   'P 1'
#
loop_
_entity.id
_entity.type
_entity.pdbx_description
1 polymer ?
#
loop_
_entity_poly.entity_id
_entity_poly.type
_entity_poly.pdbx_seq_one_letter_code
_entity_poly.pdbx_strand_id
1 'polypeptide(L)'
;MDIKKQLTRRERLERCYSYQEVDRPAVYSRTGFPGNDPTYDKLKVYLQAHTELKFSWSGYRETSYPTEHYKETYTEDFERHTTILHTPAGDLRSTTLAGLKGQPGMTETYLLKNREDAEKYPSLPMPEVSGDVSSFFILKDKVGDSGIVDVSLGFNPGGAVASLFGTDAFAIMSVLERDIIHELCQRQMNIIINRLKFLLDN
;
A
#
# COMPACT_ATOMS: atom_id res chain seq x y z
N MET A 1 -38.45 -3.98 28.92
CA MET A 1 -37.28 -4.65 28.32
C MET A 1 -36.91 -3.81 27.13
N ASP A 2 -35.87 -2.97 27.26
CA ASP A 2 -35.45 -2.10 26.16
C ASP A 2 -34.91 -2.96 25.01
N ILE A 3 -35.59 -2.89 23.87
CA ILE A 3 -35.09 -3.51 22.64
C ILE A 3 -33.85 -2.69 22.24
N LYS A 4 -32.65 -3.23 22.48
CA LYS A 4 -31.41 -2.61 21.97
C LYS A 4 -31.57 -2.44 20.45
N LYS A 5 -31.47 -1.19 19.97
CA LYS A 5 -31.52 -0.87 18.55
C LYS A 5 -30.49 -1.73 17.81
N GLN A 6 -30.94 -2.49 16.81
CA GLN A 6 -30.05 -3.24 15.94
C GLN A 6 -29.24 -2.24 15.09
N LEU A 7 -27.92 -2.34 15.14
CA LEU A 7 -27.03 -1.47 14.38
C LEU A 7 -26.95 -1.93 12.92
N THR A 8 -26.65 -1.02 12.01
CA THR A 8 -26.24 -1.40 10.65
C THR A 8 -24.83 -2.00 10.66
N ARG A 9 -24.41 -2.64 9.56
CA ARG A 9 -23.06 -3.20 9.44
C ARG A 9 -22.01 -2.10 9.42
N ARG A 10 -22.31 -1.01 8.71
CA ARG A 10 -21.52 0.24 8.76
C ARG A 10 -21.38 0.78 10.18
N GLU A 11 -22.50 0.99 10.88
CA GLU A 11 -22.49 1.54 12.25
C GLU A 11 -21.63 0.68 13.19
N ARG A 12 -21.72 -0.66 13.12
CA ARG A 12 -20.84 -1.52 13.93
C ARG A 12 -19.37 -1.28 13.67
N LEU A 13 -18.95 -1.23 12.41
CA LEU A 13 -17.55 -1.01 12.07
C LEU A 13 -17.05 0.34 12.58
N GLU A 14 -17.80 1.41 12.33
CA GLU A 14 -17.44 2.76 12.78
C GLU A 14 -17.32 2.86 14.31
N ARG A 15 -18.22 2.18 15.03
CA ARG A 15 -18.16 2.08 16.50
C ARG A 15 -16.95 1.29 16.99
N CYS A 16 -16.57 0.21 16.32
CA CYS A 16 -15.35 -0.52 16.65
C CYS A 16 -14.10 0.36 16.53
N TYR A 17 -13.99 1.22 15.50
CA TYR A 17 -12.88 2.17 15.36
C TYR A 17 -12.88 3.28 16.42
N SER A 18 -14.05 3.62 16.96
CA SER A 18 -14.24 4.72 17.92
C SER A 18 -14.34 4.25 19.37
N TYR A 19 -14.08 2.97 19.64
CA TYR A 19 -14.24 2.36 20.97
C TYR A 19 -15.63 2.57 21.60
N GLN A 20 -16.68 2.37 20.81
CA GLN A 20 -18.08 2.50 21.23
C GLN A 20 -18.79 1.13 21.35
N GLU A 21 -19.85 1.07 22.16
CA GLU A 21 -20.63 -0.17 22.35
C GLU A 21 -21.32 -0.62 21.05
N VAL A 22 -21.30 -1.93 20.79
CA VAL A 22 -21.92 -2.59 19.63
C VAL A 22 -22.97 -3.61 20.06
N ASP A 23 -23.94 -3.89 19.19
CA ASP A 23 -25.01 -4.89 19.40
C ASP A 23 -24.49 -6.34 19.26
N ARG A 24 -23.42 -6.54 18.48
CA ARG A 24 -22.62 -7.76 18.35
C ARG A 24 -21.22 -7.44 17.79
N PRO A 25 -20.25 -8.37 17.86
CA PRO A 25 -18.98 -8.19 17.18
C PRO A 25 -19.14 -7.95 15.67
N ALA A 26 -18.36 -7.01 15.14
CA ALA A 26 -18.19 -6.82 13.70
C ALA A 26 -17.18 -7.84 13.15
N VAL A 27 -17.55 -8.57 12.10
CA VAL A 27 -16.71 -9.60 11.48
C VAL A 27 -16.58 -9.30 9.99
N TYR A 28 -15.36 -9.31 9.48
CA TYR A 28 -15.08 -9.18 8.05
C TYR A 28 -13.95 -10.13 7.63
N SER A 29 -13.92 -10.53 6.36
CA SER A 29 -12.78 -11.26 5.79
C SER A 29 -11.68 -10.29 5.40
N ARG A 30 -10.49 -10.46 5.97
CA ARG A 30 -9.31 -9.66 5.61
C ARG A 30 -8.70 -10.10 4.28
N THR A 31 -8.79 -11.38 3.95
CA THR A 31 -8.25 -11.96 2.73
C THR A 31 -9.26 -11.89 1.60
N GLY A 32 -8.76 -11.47 0.43
CA GLY A 32 -9.48 -11.59 -0.82
C GLY A 32 -9.42 -13.03 -1.35
N PHE A 33 -10.39 -13.36 -2.19
CA PHE A 33 -10.42 -14.56 -3.04
C PHE A 33 -10.24 -14.10 -4.49
N PRO A 34 -9.85 -14.99 -5.42
CA PRO A 34 -9.73 -14.61 -6.82
C PRO A 34 -11.08 -14.09 -7.36
N GLY A 35 -11.08 -12.85 -7.86
CA GLY A 35 -12.31 -12.20 -8.32
C GLY A 35 -13.01 -12.96 -9.45
N ASN A 36 -12.20 -13.48 -10.38
CA ASN A 36 -12.65 -14.16 -11.60
C ASN A 36 -12.71 -15.69 -11.47
N ASP A 37 -12.65 -16.23 -10.26
CA ASP A 37 -12.80 -17.67 -10.02
C ASP A 37 -14.24 -17.98 -9.52
N PRO A 38 -15.07 -18.65 -10.33
CA PRO A 38 -16.44 -18.99 -9.96
C PRO A 38 -16.55 -19.98 -8.80
N THR A 39 -15.49 -20.75 -8.49
CA THR A 39 -15.51 -21.72 -7.37
C THR A 39 -15.71 -21.03 -6.02
N TYR A 40 -15.43 -19.72 -5.94
CA TYR A 40 -15.63 -18.89 -4.76
C TYR A 40 -17.01 -18.20 -4.70
N ASP A 41 -17.85 -18.29 -5.73
CA ASP A 41 -19.07 -17.45 -5.81
C ASP A 41 -20.05 -17.70 -4.65
N LYS A 42 -20.20 -18.94 -4.21
CA LYS A 42 -21.02 -19.26 -3.03
C LYS A 42 -20.48 -18.59 -1.76
N LEU A 43 -19.16 -18.54 -1.60
CA LEU A 43 -18.52 -17.88 -0.47
C LEU A 43 -18.67 -16.35 -0.58
N LYS A 44 -18.51 -15.77 -1.77
CA LYS A 44 -18.73 -14.33 -2.04
C LYS A 44 -20.12 -13.90 -1.59
N VAL A 45 -21.14 -14.63 -2.02
CA VAL A 45 -22.55 -14.39 -1.65
C VAL A 45 -22.76 -14.53 -0.14
N TYR A 46 -22.19 -15.57 0.48
CA TYR A 46 -22.31 -15.79 1.92
C TYR A 46 -21.70 -14.63 2.73
N LEU A 47 -20.50 -14.19 2.38
CA LEU A 47 -19.83 -13.07 3.06
C LEU A 47 -20.62 -11.77 2.86
N GLN A 48 -21.04 -11.48 1.63
CA GLN A 48 -21.89 -10.31 1.35
C GLN A 48 -23.19 -10.34 2.17
N ALA A 49 -23.78 -11.50 2.40
CA ALA A 49 -25.01 -11.67 3.16
C ALA A 49 -24.83 -11.70 4.69
N HIS A 50 -23.64 -11.99 5.23
CA HIS A 50 -23.48 -12.28 6.66
C HIS A 50 -22.37 -11.51 7.37
N THR A 51 -21.49 -10.80 6.66
CA THR A 51 -20.37 -10.08 7.27
C THR A 51 -20.46 -8.57 7.05
N GLU A 52 -19.77 -7.82 7.90
CA GLU A 52 -19.41 -6.44 7.61
C GLU A 52 -18.43 -6.42 6.41
N LEU A 53 -18.58 -5.45 5.51
CA LEU A 53 -17.75 -5.33 4.32
C LEU A 53 -16.79 -4.15 4.43
N LYS A 54 -15.59 -4.31 3.88
CA LYS A 54 -14.62 -3.23 3.70
C LYS A 54 -14.25 -3.16 2.23
N PHE A 55 -14.28 -1.95 1.69
CA PHE A 55 -13.93 -1.67 0.32
C PHE A 55 -12.75 -0.71 0.31
N SER A 56 -11.73 -1.01 -0.49
CA SER A 56 -10.58 -0.14 -0.58
C SER A 56 -10.72 0.86 -1.72
N TRP A 57 -10.36 2.10 -1.43
CA TRP A 57 -10.27 3.18 -2.41
C TRP A 57 -8.85 3.71 -2.52
N SER A 58 -8.44 4.02 -3.75
CA SER A 58 -7.10 4.53 -4.08
C SER A 58 -7.17 5.45 -5.32
N GLY A 59 -7.86 6.60 -5.19
CA GLY A 59 -8.03 7.55 -6.30
C GLY A 59 -7.07 8.75 -6.27
N TYR A 60 -6.35 8.97 -5.16
CA TYR A 60 -5.28 9.96 -5.10
C TYR A 60 -4.06 9.51 -5.91
N ARG A 61 -3.23 10.46 -6.30
CA ARG A 61 -1.99 10.27 -7.05
C ARG A 61 -0.87 11.07 -6.42
N GLU A 62 0.34 10.59 -6.61
CA GLU A 62 1.56 11.27 -6.22
C GLU A 62 2.40 11.55 -7.45
N THR A 63 3.10 12.68 -7.48
CA THR A 63 4.04 13.00 -8.57
C THR A 63 5.09 11.90 -8.67
N SER A 64 5.19 11.30 -9.86
CA SER A 64 6.20 10.29 -10.15
C SER A 64 7.59 10.90 -10.23
N TYR A 65 8.59 10.15 -9.80
CA TYR A 65 9.99 10.53 -10.01
C TYR A 65 10.49 10.08 -11.39
N PRO A 66 11.45 10.81 -12.00
CA PRO A 66 12.05 10.40 -13.26
C PRO A 66 12.68 9.00 -13.12
N THR A 67 12.16 8.06 -13.89
CA THR A 67 12.53 6.65 -13.81
C THR A 67 12.63 6.06 -15.20
N GLU A 68 13.70 5.33 -15.47
CA GLU A 68 13.91 4.55 -16.69
C GLU A 68 13.74 3.06 -16.42
N HIS A 69 13.21 2.35 -17.42
CA HIS A 69 13.01 0.91 -17.36
C HIS A 69 13.61 0.23 -18.59
N TYR A 70 14.40 -0.81 -18.34
CA TYR A 70 15.02 -1.63 -19.36
C TYR A 70 14.63 -3.08 -19.16
N LYS A 71 14.52 -3.81 -20.26
CA LYS A 71 14.31 -5.26 -20.26
C LYS A 71 15.39 -5.91 -21.10
N GLU A 72 15.97 -6.98 -20.57
CA GLU A 72 16.90 -7.83 -21.31
C GLU A 72 16.51 -9.29 -21.11
N THR A 73 16.76 -10.10 -22.14
CA THR A 73 16.66 -11.55 -22.02
C THR A 73 17.70 -12.03 -21.00
N TYR A 74 17.27 -12.82 -20.03
CA TYR A 74 18.16 -13.38 -19.01
C TYR A 74 18.33 -14.89 -19.20
N THR A 75 17.21 -15.63 -19.29
CA THR A 75 17.16 -17.04 -19.67
C THR A 75 15.92 -17.30 -20.54
N GLU A 76 15.71 -18.53 -21.01
CA GLU A 76 14.47 -18.91 -21.71
C GLU A 76 13.20 -18.80 -20.85
N ASP A 77 13.36 -18.75 -19.53
CA ASP A 77 12.26 -18.69 -18.57
C ASP A 77 12.09 -17.31 -17.92
N PHE A 78 13.08 -16.41 -18.06
CA PHE A 78 13.11 -15.13 -17.36
C PHE A 78 13.63 -13.99 -18.23
N GLU A 79 13.00 -12.83 -18.09
CA GLU A 79 13.55 -11.53 -18.48
C GLU A 79 14.06 -10.79 -17.24
N ARG A 80 15.19 -10.08 -17.37
CA ARG A 80 15.63 -9.15 -16.34
C ARG A 80 15.05 -7.77 -16.63
N HIS A 81 14.33 -7.23 -15.65
CA HIS A 81 13.88 -5.85 -15.63
C HIS A 81 14.84 -5.02 -14.80
N THR A 82 15.44 -4.00 -15.39
CA THR A 82 16.23 -2.98 -14.68
C THR A 82 15.39 -1.73 -14.49
N THR A 83 15.42 -1.15 -13.30
CA THR A 83 14.89 0.18 -13.01
C THR A 83 16.02 1.11 -12.63
N ILE A 84 16.06 2.29 -13.23
CA ILE A 84 16.97 3.39 -12.85
C ILE A 84 16.12 4.56 -12.38
N LEU A 85 16.26 4.94 -11.11
CA LEU A 85 15.63 6.10 -10.49
C LEU A 85 16.64 7.24 -10.49
N HIS A 86 16.34 8.32 -11.20
CA HIS A 86 17.21 9.49 -11.25
C HIS A 86 16.95 10.38 -10.03
N THR A 87 17.95 10.52 -9.17
CA THR A 87 17.92 11.48 -8.07
C THR A 87 18.85 12.66 -8.38
N PRO A 88 18.61 13.86 -7.83
CA PRO A 88 19.55 14.97 -7.96
C PRO A 88 20.98 14.64 -7.47
N ALA A 89 21.12 13.73 -6.51
CA ALA A 89 22.42 13.29 -5.98
C ALA A 89 23.04 12.10 -6.74
N GLY A 90 22.40 11.63 -7.81
CA GLY A 90 22.87 10.54 -8.65
C GLY A 90 21.87 9.39 -8.80
N ASP A 91 22.15 8.50 -9.74
CA ASP A 91 21.22 7.44 -10.10
C ASP A 91 21.21 6.29 -9.07
N LEU A 92 20.02 5.73 -8.85
CA LEU A 92 19.79 4.52 -8.07
C LEU A 92 19.25 3.42 -8.97
N ARG A 93 19.79 2.21 -8.86
CA ARG A 93 19.43 1.09 -9.75
C ARG A 93 18.93 -0.11 -8.97
N SER A 94 17.89 -0.76 -9.47
CA SER A 94 17.41 -2.07 -9.01
C SER A 94 17.18 -3.02 -10.18
N THR A 95 17.13 -4.32 -9.90
CA THR A 95 16.87 -5.36 -10.90
C THR A 95 15.93 -6.43 -10.36
N THR A 96 15.06 -6.95 -11.22
CA THR A 96 14.10 -8.02 -10.90
C THR A 96 13.98 -8.96 -12.08
N LEU A 97 13.98 -10.27 -11.83
CA LEU A 97 13.63 -11.28 -12.83
C LEU A 97 12.12 -11.42 -12.91
N ALA A 98 11.57 -11.30 -14.11
CA ALA A 98 10.17 -11.55 -14.40
C ALA A 98 10.03 -12.91 -15.09
N GLY A 99 9.20 -13.80 -14.53
CA GLY A 99 8.93 -15.11 -15.11
C GLY A 99 8.10 -15.02 -16.38
N LEU A 100 8.49 -15.75 -17.43
CA LEU A 100 7.83 -15.75 -18.73
C LEU A 100 6.74 -16.82 -18.87
N LYS A 101 6.71 -17.82 -17.99
CA LYS A 101 5.80 -18.98 -18.03
C LYS A 101 4.97 -19.11 -16.76
N GLY A 102 4.62 -17.96 -16.16
CA GLY A 102 3.80 -17.90 -14.95
C GLY A 102 4.56 -18.16 -13.64
N GLN A 103 5.90 -18.23 -13.69
CA GLN A 103 6.71 -18.26 -12.48
C GLN A 103 6.62 -16.92 -11.73
N PRO A 104 6.71 -16.92 -10.38
CA PRO A 104 6.82 -15.69 -9.63
C PRO A 104 8.11 -14.94 -10.01
N GLY A 105 8.05 -13.61 -9.94
CA GLY A 105 9.24 -12.78 -10.11
C GLY A 105 10.19 -12.90 -8.91
N MET A 106 11.46 -12.57 -9.12
CA MET A 106 12.50 -12.58 -8.09
C MET A 106 13.29 -11.28 -8.13
N THR A 107 13.31 -10.52 -7.03
CA THR A 107 14.16 -9.33 -6.91
C THR A 107 15.61 -9.75 -6.77
N GLU A 108 16.47 -9.28 -7.68
CA GLU A 108 17.91 -9.54 -7.66
C GLU A 108 18.65 -8.47 -6.87
N THR A 109 18.33 -7.19 -7.12
CA THR A 109 18.94 -6.06 -6.43
C THR A 109 17.91 -4.99 -6.12
N TYR A 110 18.16 -4.23 -5.06
CA TYR A 110 17.29 -3.16 -4.59
C TYR A 110 17.88 -1.79 -4.91
N LEU A 111 17.06 -0.74 -4.86
CA LEU A 111 17.50 0.63 -5.17
C LEU A 111 18.64 1.05 -4.23
N LEU A 112 18.53 0.72 -2.95
CA LEU A 112 19.52 1.03 -1.93
C LEU A 112 20.26 -0.24 -1.51
N LYS A 113 21.59 -0.27 -1.65
CA LYS A 113 22.40 -1.45 -1.27
C LYS A 113 23.29 -1.17 -0.06
N ASN A 114 23.56 0.10 0.20
CA ASN A 114 24.52 0.57 1.19
C ASN A 114 24.18 2.02 1.59
N ARG A 115 25.03 2.60 2.44
CA ARG A 115 24.88 4.00 2.90
C ARG A 115 24.95 5.02 1.77
N GLU A 116 25.87 4.85 0.82
CA GLU A 116 26.04 5.80 -0.29
C GLU A 116 24.78 5.91 -1.15
N ASP A 117 24.14 4.78 -1.46
CA ASP A 117 22.84 4.79 -2.15
C ASP A 117 21.77 5.46 -1.29
N ALA A 118 21.75 5.16 0.01
CA ALA A 118 20.79 5.70 0.96
C ALA A 118 20.84 7.23 1.05
N GLU A 119 22.02 7.83 1.00
CA GLU A 119 22.24 9.27 1.03
C GLU A 119 21.75 9.99 -0.25
N LYS A 120 21.64 9.27 -1.37
CA LYS A 120 21.10 9.84 -2.62
C LYS A 120 19.58 10.00 -2.56
N TYR A 121 18.88 9.10 -1.89
CA TYR A 121 17.41 9.03 -1.92
C TYR A 121 16.70 10.26 -1.32
N PRO A 122 17.14 10.85 -0.18
CA PRO A 122 16.56 12.08 0.36
C PRO A 122 16.61 13.28 -0.59
N SER A 123 17.52 13.29 -1.57
CA SER A 123 17.64 14.37 -2.55
C SER A 123 16.44 14.48 -3.50
N LEU A 124 15.58 13.46 -3.57
CA LEU A 124 14.33 13.53 -4.33
C LEU A 124 13.43 14.66 -3.79
N PRO A 125 12.74 15.42 -4.65
CA PRO A 125 11.76 16.39 -4.18
C PRO A 125 10.62 15.67 -3.43
N MET A 126 9.94 16.35 -2.49
CA MET A 126 8.73 15.75 -1.92
C MET A 126 7.66 15.59 -3.01
N PRO A 127 6.99 14.45 -3.10
CA PRO A 127 5.96 14.25 -4.12
C PRO A 127 4.74 15.11 -3.77
N GLU A 128 4.13 15.71 -4.79
CA GLU A 128 2.86 16.42 -4.62
C GLU A 128 1.72 15.41 -4.67
N VAL A 129 0.75 15.56 -3.78
CA VAL A 129 -0.45 14.72 -3.74
C VAL A 129 -1.56 15.44 -4.50
N SER A 130 -2.20 14.74 -5.42
CA SER A 130 -3.29 15.28 -6.24
C SER A 130 -4.31 14.18 -6.56
N GLY A 131 -5.39 14.54 -7.26
CA GLY A 131 -6.38 13.59 -7.75
C GLY A 131 -7.81 14.03 -7.44
N ASP A 132 -8.77 13.28 -7.99
CA ASP A 132 -10.18 13.51 -7.74
C ASP A 132 -10.70 12.53 -6.68
N VAL A 133 -11.15 13.08 -5.55
CA VAL A 133 -11.71 12.31 -4.45
C VAL A 133 -13.20 11.98 -4.63
N SER A 134 -13.88 12.54 -5.66
CA SER A 134 -15.32 12.32 -5.89
C SER A 134 -15.70 10.83 -5.94
N SER A 135 -14.82 10.01 -6.53
CA SER A 135 -14.99 8.56 -6.64
C SER A 135 -15.01 7.84 -5.29
N PHE A 136 -14.41 8.40 -4.24
CA PHE A 136 -14.53 7.89 -2.87
C PHE A 136 -15.97 8.00 -2.38
N PHE A 137 -16.60 9.17 -2.56
CA PHE A 137 -17.97 9.41 -2.12
C PHE A 137 -18.98 8.57 -2.91
N ILE A 138 -18.77 8.42 -4.22
CA ILE A 138 -19.58 7.52 -5.05
C ILE A 138 -19.48 6.07 -4.53
N LEU A 139 -18.27 5.61 -4.19
CA LEU A 139 -18.08 4.28 -3.63
C LEU A 139 -18.74 4.16 -2.25
N LYS A 140 -18.57 5.16 -1.39
CA LYS A 140 -19.19 5.21 -0.04
C LYS A 140 -20.71 5.09 -0.13
N ASP A 141 -21.34 5.82 -1.05
CA ASP A 141 -22.79 5.75 -1.27
C ASP A 141 -23.22 4.39 -1.79
N LYS A 142 -22.45 3.79 -2.71
CA LYS A 142 -22.70 2.44 -3.22
C LYS A 142 -22.59 1.37 -2.12
N VAL A 143 -21.65 1.53 -1.18
CA VAL A 143 -21.48 0.59 -0.06
C VAL A 143 -22.63 0.70 0.94
N GLY A 144 -23.10 1.93 1.20
CA GLY A 144 -24.23 2.20 2.08
C GLY A 144 -24.06 1.58 3.46
N ASP A 145 -25.12 0.93 3.96
CA ASP A 145 -25.13 0.31 5.29
C ASP A 145 -24.43 -1.05 5.38
N SER A 146 -23.90 -1.56 4.26
CA SER A 146 -23.26 -2.89 4.20
C SER A 146 -21.85 -2.90 4.78
N GLY A 147 -21.21 -1.74 4.92
CA GLY A 147 -19.79 -1.67 5.28
C GLY A 147 -19.21 -0.26 5.32
N ILE A 148 -17.89 -0.18 5.24
CA ILE A 148 -17.13 1.07 5.15
C ILE A 148 -16.20 1.06 3.94
N VAL A 149 -15.76 2.24 3.53
CA VAL A 149 -14.68 2.42 2.57
C VAL A 149 -13.41 2.81 3.34
N ASP A 150 -12.33 2.07 3.14
CA ASP A 150 -11.00 2.42 3.65
C ASP A 150 -10.13 3.02 2.53
N VAL A 151 -9.17 3.84 2.96
CA VAL A 151 -8.19 4.46 2.07
C VAL A 151 -6.83 3.94 2.45
N SER A 152 -6.10 3.40 1.48
CA SER A 152 -4.71 2.99 1.70
C SER A 152 -3.82 4.22 1.82
N LEU A 153 -3.12 4.35 2.95
CA LEU A 153 -2.04 5.32 3.14
C LEU A 153 -0.66 4.72 2.82
N GLY A 154 -0.61 3.65 2.03
CA GLY A 154 0.63 2.98 1.66
C GLY A 154 1.32 2.26 2.83
N PHE A 155 2.58 1.90 2.64
CA PHE A 155 3.38 1.26 3.68
C PHE A 155 3.71 2.24 4.81
N ASN A 156 3.77 1.72 6.04
CA ASN A 156 4.39 2.45 7.14
C ASN A 156 5.87 2.78 6.80
N PRO A 157 6.48 3.78 7.44
CA PRO A 157 7.84 4.20 7.15
C PRO A 157 8.88 3.07 7.10
N GLY A 158 8.89 2.20 8.11
CA GLY A 158 9.84 1.09 8.17
C GLY A 158 9.65 0.09 7.03
N GLY A 159 8.41 -0.26 6.69
CA GLY A 159 8.09 -1.17 5.59
C GLY A 159 8.46 -0.57 4.22
N ALA A 160 8.21 0.72 4.03
CA ALA A 160 8.63 1.43 2.82
C ALA A 160 10.15 1.43 2.67
N VAL A 161 10.89 1.79 3.73
CA VAL A 161 12.35 1.81 3.69
C VAL A 161 12.92 0.40 3.52
N ALA A 162 12.36 -0.61 4.18
CA ALA A 162 12.78 -2.00 3.98
C ALA A 162 12.61 -2.46 2.53
N SER A 163 11.55 -2.02 1.83
CA SER A 163 11.35 -2.35 0.41
C SER A 163 12.39 -1.72 -0.52
N LEU A 164 13.07 -0.65 -0.08
CA LEU A 164 14.14 0.00 -0.85
C LEU A 164 15.49 -0.71 -0.72
N PHE A 165 15.70 -1.50 0.34
CA PHE A 165 16.95 -2.21 0.62
C PHE A 165 16.87 -3.73 0.44
N GLY A 166 15.68 -4.30 0.59
CA GLY A 166 15.52 -5.72 0.90
C GLY A 166 15.78 -6.01 2.38
N THR A 167 15.36 -7.20 2.82
CA THR A 167 15.36 -7.56 4.25
C THR A 167 16.75 -7.55 4.87
N ASP A 168 17.74 -8.09 4.16
CA ASP A 168 19.06 -8.35 4.72
C ASP A 168 19.87 -7.05 4.87
N ALA A 169 19.92 -6.24 3.81
CA ALA A 169 20.57 -4.94 3.85
C ALA A 169 19.84 -3.98 4.81
N PHE A 170 18.51 -3.98 4.84
CA PHE A 170 17.76 -3.17 5.81
C PHE A 170 18.08 -3.56 7.25
N ALA A 171 18.16 -4.86 7.57
CA ALA A 171 18.51 -5.33 8.90
C ALA A 171 19.91 -4.83 9.32
N ILE A 172 20.90 -4.95 8.45
CA ILE A 172 22.27 -4.46 8.71
C ILE A 172 22.28 -2.94 8.90
N MET A 173 21.68 -2.20 7.95
CA MET A 173 21.64 -0.73 7.97
C MET A 173 20.89 -0.20 9.20
N SER A 174 19.81 -0.85 9.64
CA SER A 174 19.05 -0.46 10.83
C SER A 174 19.84 -0.58 12.13
N VAL A 175 20.94 -1.34 12.13
CA VAL A 175 21.83 -1.47 13.29
C VAL A 175 23.02 -0.53 13.16
N LEU A 176 23.67 -0.51 11.99
CA LEU A 176 24.95 0.18 11.79
C LEU A 176 24.78 1.65 11.40
N GLU A 177 23.73 1.99 10.66
CA GLU A 177 23.54 3.29 9.99
C GLU A 177 22.17 3.88 10.34
N ARG A 178 21.88 3.98 11.64
CA ARG A 178 20.54 4.35 12.14
C ARG A 178 20.08 5.74 11.74
N ASP A 179 21.00 6.68 11.64
CA ASP A 179 20.74 8.06 11.28
C ASP A 179 20.09 8.17 9.91
N ILE A 180 20.67 7.54 8.88
CA ILE A 180 20.12 7.58 7.53
C ILE A 180 18.80 6.78 7.44
N ILE A 181 18.66 5.67 8.17
CA ILE A 181 17.39 4.94 8.23
C ILE A 181 16.27 5.79 8.86
N HIS A 182 16.57 6.55 9.91
CA HIS A 182 15.61 7.47 10.51
C HIS A 182 15.24 8.61 9.55
N GLU A 183 16.20 9.15 8.80
CA GLU A 183 15.93 10.18 7.79
C GLU A 183 14.99 9.67 6.70
N LEU A 184 15.25 8.47 6.16
CA LEU A 184 14.39 7.84 5.17
C LEU A 184 12.98 7.56 5.72
N CYS A 185 12.89 7.07 6.96
CA CYS A 185 11.61 6.88 7.63
C CYS A 185 10.86 8.21 7.82
N GLN A 186 11.56 9.27 8.23
CA GLN A 186 10.97 10.59 8.43
C GLN A 186 10.46 11.16 7.11
N ARG A 187 11.22 10.99 6.02
CA ARG A 187 10.78 11.35 4.67
C ARG A 187 9.48 10.63 4.31
N GLN A 188 9.41 9.31 4.47
CA GLN A 188 8.19 8.56 4.17
C GLN A 188 7.01 9.00 5.06
N MET A 189 7.26 9.28 6.34
CA MET A 189 6.23 9.80 7.24
C MET A 189 5.68 11.14 6.74
N ASN A 190 6.53 12.03 6.26
CA ASN A 190 6.10 13.31 5.70
C ASN A 190 5.23 13.12 4.44
N ILE A 191 5.55 12.15 3.57
CA ILE A 191 4.72 11.79 2.42
C ILE A 191 3.33 11.33 2.87
N ILE A 192 3.27 10.42 3.86
CA ILE A 192 2.01 9.92 4.42
C ILE A 192 1.18 11.05 5.04
N ILE A 193 1.83 11.98 5.77
CA ILE A 193 1.15 13.14 6.37
C ILE A 193 0.59 14.06 5.29
N ASN A 194 1.35 14.35 4.23
CA ASN A 194 0.88 15.21 3.14
C ASN A 194 -0.32 14.59 2.43
N ARG A 195 -0.28 13.28 2.22
CA ARG A 195 -1.42 12.52 1.68
C ARG A 195 -2.62 12.56 2.60
N LEU A 196 -2.43 12.37 3.91
CA LEU A 196 -3.51 12.46 4.88
C LEU A 196 -4.15 13.85 4.88
N LYS A 197 -3.35 14.92 4.86
CA LYS A 197 -3.85 16.30 4.77
C LYS A 197 -4.69 16.50 3.51
N PHE A 198 -4.16 16.12 2.35
CA PHE A 198 -4.90 16.17 1.08
C PHE A 198 -6.26 15.47 1.17
N LEU A 199 -6.31 14.28 1.78
CA LEU A 199 -7.55 13.50 1.93
C LEU A 199 -8.53 14.06 2.96
N LEU A 200 -8.07 14.85 3.94
CA LEU A 200 -8.93 15.45 4.96
C LEU A 200 -9.46 16.83 4.53
N ASP A 201 -8.73 17.52 3.66
CA ASP A 201 -9.09 18.84 3.14
C ASP A 201 -10.11 18.77 1.98
N ASN A 202 -10.45 17.56 1.49
CA ASN A 202 -11.42 17.31 0.41
C ASN A 202 -12.50 16.31 0.84
#